data_AF-A0A8H5QYL7-F1
#
_entry.id   AF-A0A8H5QYL7-F1
#
_cell.length_a   1.000
_cell.length_b   1.000
_cell.length_c   1.000
_cell.angle_alpha   90.00
_cell.angle_beta   90.00
_cell.angle_gamma   90.00
#
_symmetry.space_group_name_H-M   'P 1'
#
loop_
_entity.id
_entity.type
_entity.pdbx_description
1 polymer ?
#
loop_
_entity_poly.entity_id
_entity_poly.type
_entity_poly.pdbx_seq_one_letter_code
_entity_poly.pdbx_strand_id
1 'polypeptide(L)'
;MGGESEQRRVEDGPGGAALKDIGDQLQPRSEDEGPYEEQRYSKIDDKRPKYHLSEDSIMSDVVETVKASNPHTKQNPGVIGRITQSLNPFGPSEPSTIPEKVTKKQPSHKSETSREVKLQKEVTQLRIDKIALSTSLKDLTIKFNSQTNDLDGKKHLIKQWEDWKVKSDEHWRKRGEEHRKTKDAYDRLFHDYNKLKRTKADLETELEEERDVNKTLRQDIQNQEVVVTEAHSRAISLLAGHVSSDFPDDQVRTELGDLFEKCSEWCIDNRLPLIEKVEDTRNLLLTEDIINDLDCEEHLRFDLMHRTSTAVLLQAALTKTLMQTFLGNPFFLGQHCLNKTALQGGLYTSLSQATRQTDTTSGASEEATVTWRIQTCQYLEQAFPPHNQALQTCAEGFARTYEPLIEPLDRESLTQLTKLFETTCSLALRLWKLRTNIRIEALGDATLHRFQSMFGDMEAHPTVGLLKGDKRFDGRPICVVVRPRIVSEPVESENRGRGIVWSPAQVWVSNWEDAGY
;
A
#
# COMPACT_ATOMS: atom_id res chain seq x y z
N MET A 1 11.88 20.11 77.03
CA MET A 1 10.77 20.26 78.00
C MET A 1 9.79 21.26 77.41
N GLY A 2 8.61 20.78 76.99
CA GLY A 2 7.40 21.53 76.60
C GLY A 2 7.53 22.34 75.32
N GLY A 3 6.69 22.20 74.28
CA GLY A 3 5.23 22.06 74.26
C GLY A 3 4.72 23.30 73.49
N GLU A 4 4.19 23.18 72.27
CA GLU A 4 2.75 22.99 71.98
C GLU A 4 1.90 24.10 72.67
N SER A 5 1.02 24.89 72.03
CA SER A 5 0.10 24.61 70.92
C SER A 5 -0.59 25.92 70.43
N GLU A 6 -1.14 25.88 69.21
CA GLU A 6 -2.48 26.42 68.79
C GLU A 6 -2.75 27.95 68.80
N GLN A 7 -3.56 28.58 67.91
CA GLN A 7 -4.38 28.19 66.75
C GLN A 7 -4.86 29.47 65.99
N ARG A 8 -4.87 29.39 64.64
CA ARG A 8 -5.88 29.82 63.63
C ARG A 8 -6.64 31.17 63.70
N ARG A 9 -6.56 31.95 62.61
CA ARG A 9 -7.61 32.25 61.55
C ARG A 9 -7.03 33.33 60.60
N VAL A 10 -6.80 33.08 59.30
CA VAL A 10 -7.69 33.11 58.09
C VAL A 10 -8.31 34.49 57.80
N GLU A 11 -7.80 35.15 56.74
CA GLU A 11 -8.55 36.05 55.82
C GLU A 11 -7.79 36.21 54.47
N ASP A 12 -8.35 35.59 53.42
CA ASP A 12 -8.56 36.00 52.01
C ASP A 12 -7.52 36.77 51.15
N GLY A 13 -6.88 36.01 50.24
CA GLY A 13 -6.77 36.14 48.75
C GLY A 13 -6.37 37.46 48.02
N PRO A 14 -6.10 37.46 46.69
CA PRO A 14 -6.15 36.35 45.72
C PRO A 14 -4.87 36.19 44.85
N GLY A 15 -4.66 35.00 44.28
CA GLY A 15 -3.56 34.76 43.34
C GLY A 15 -3.49 33.32 42.82
N GLY A 16 -4.61 32.78 42.35
CA GLY A 16 -4.68 31.45 41.75
C GLY A 16 -5.45 31.51 40.44
N ALA A 17 -4.73 31.52 39.32
CA ALA A 17 -5.28 31.31 37.98
C ALA A 17 -4.15 30.95 37.01
N ALA A 18 -3.80 29.65 36.95
CA ALA A 18 -3.22 28.99 35.77
C ALA A 18 -2.97 27.52 36.11
N LEU A 19 -4.02 26.70 36.10
CA LEU A 19 -3.99 25.23 35.93
C LEU A 19 -5.41 24.69 36.12
N LYS A 20 -6.29 25.02 35.18
CA LYS A 20 -7.60 24.37 34.96
C LYS A 20 -8.18 24.89 33.65
N ASP A 21 -7.63 24.45 32.52
CA ASP A 21 -8.28 24.68 31.23
C ASP A 21 -7.84 23.69 30.13
N ILE A 22 -7.86 22.39 30.45
CA ILE A 22 -7.70 21.32 29.46
C ILE A 22 -8.73 20.25 29.80
N GLY A 23 -10.00 20.55 29.57
CA GLY A 23 -11.09 19.64 29.94
C GLY A 23 -12.39 19.82 29.18
N ASP A 24 -12.64 20.97 28.56
CA ASP A 24 -13.91 21.25 27.89
C ASP A 24 -13.68 21.87 26.51
N GLN A 25 -13.42 21.05 25.48
CA GLN A 25 -13.65 21.46 24.09
C GLN A 25 -13.70 20.29 23.09
N LEU A 26 -14.30 19.17 23.47
CA LEU A 26 -14.70 18.12 22.52
C LEU A 26 -16.19 17.82 22.67
N GLN A 27 -17.02 18.55 21.92
CA GLN A 27 -18.29 18.02 21.42
C GLN A 27 -18.62 18.58 20.02
N PRO A 28 -19.33 17.79 19.19
CA PRO A 28 -19.33 17.91 17.74
C PRO A 28 -20.28 19.00 17.25
N ARG A 29 -19.83 19.80 16.26
CA ARG A 29 -20.71 20.70 15.52
C ARG A 29 -21.11 20.08 14.19
N SER A 30 -22.41 20.14 13.96
CA SER A 30 -23.21 19.65 12.85
C SER A 30 -22.83 20.22 11.49
N GLU A 31 -23.09 19.37 10.49
CA GLU A 31 -23.33 19.61 9.06
C GLU A 31 -23.62 21.06 8.65
N ASP A 32 -22.86 21.56 7.68
CA ASP A 32 -23.33 22.53 6.70
C ASP A 32 -22.60 22.32 5.35
N GLU A 33 -23.38 22.31 4.29
CA GLU A 33 -23.00 21.95 2.91
C GLU A 33 -22.27 23.10 2.19
N GLY A 34 -21.24 22.78 1.40
CA GLY A 34 -20.59 23.71 0.48
C GLY A 34 -19.54 23.00 -0.39
N PRO A 35 -19.38 23.37 -1.67
CA PRO A 35 -19.22 22.41 -2.76
C PRO A 35 -17.79 21.87 -2.90
N TYR A 36 -17.69 20.55 -3.10
CA TYR A 36 -16.47 19.88 -3.54
C TYR A 36 -16.20 20.20 -5.01
N GLU A 37 -15.07 20.85 -5.28
CA GLU A 37 -14.49 20.90 -6.63
C GLU A 37 -13.84 19.55 -6.95
N GLU A 38 -14.32 18.94 -8.03
CA GLU A 38 -13.90 17.65 -8.55
C GLU A 38 -12.56 17.80 -9.31
N GLN A 39 -11.45 17.38 -8.70
CA GLN A 39 -10.17 17.26 -9.42
C GLN A 39 -10.19 16.03 -10.31
N ARG A 40 -10.21 16.28 -11.63
CA ARG A 40 -10.07 15.29 -12.70
C ARG A 40 -8.75 14.53 -12.57
N TYR A 41 -8.82 13.23 -12.30
CA TYR A 41 -7.69 12.33 -12.52
C TYR A 41 -7.66 11.83 -13.98
N SER A 42 -6.53 12.12 -14.61
CA SER A 42 -6.14 11.71 -15.95
C SER A 42 -5.93 10.19 -16.03
N LYS A 43 -6.42 9.58 -17.11
CA LYS A 43 -6.19 8.18 -17.50
C LYS A 43 -4.70 7.83 -17.51
N ILE A 44 -4.32 6.71 -16.91
CA ILE A 44 -3.05 6.02 -17.15
C ILE A 44 -3.36 4.57 -17.53
N ASP A 45 -2.67 4.12 -18.58
CA ASP A 45 -2.89 2.93 -19.39
C ASP A 45 -2.78 1.59 -18.65
N ASP A 46 -3.72 0.69 -18.96
CA ASP A 46 -3.66 -0.74 -18.65
C ASP A 46 -2.60 -1.46 -19.50
N LYS A 47 -1.52 -1.93 -18.87
CA LYS A 47 -0.68 -3.01 -19.42
C LYS A 47 -0.71 -4.23 -18.49
N ARG A 48 -1.50 -5.24 -18.89
CA ARG A 48 -1.49 -6.60 -18.31
C ARG A 48 -0.14 -7.30 -18.49
N PRO A 49 0.35 -8.06 -17.50
CA PRO A 49 1.35 -9.11 -17.74
C PRO A 49 0.68 -10.41 -18.24
N LYS A 50 1.33 -11.07 -19.20
CA LYS A 50 1.00 -12.41 -19.70
C LYS A 50 1.56 -13.48 -18.76
N TYR A 51 0.75 -14.47 -18.40
CA TYR A 51 1.21 -15.71 -17.79
C TYR A 51 1.77 -16.66 -18.85
N HIS A 52 2.98 -17.17 -18.64
CA HIS A 52 3.55 -18.30 -19.35
C HIS A 52 3.25 -19.60 -18.59
N LEU A 53 2.62 -20.57 -19.26
CA LEU A 53 2.55 -21.96 -18.83
C LEU A 53 3.63 -22.74 -19.58
N SER A 54 4.52 -23.42 -18.85
CA SER A 54 5.41 -24.45 -19.40
C SER A 54 4.67 -25.79 -19.40
N GLU A 55 4.50 -26.33 -20.60
CA GLU A 55 4.27 -27.76 -20.82
C GLU A 55 5.60 -28.51 -20.62
N ASP A 56 5.55 -29.61 -19.87
CA ASP A 56 6.21 -30.88 -20.21
C ASP A 56 6.00 -31.89 -19.07
N SER A 57 5.09 -32.85 -19.29
CA SER A 57 5.37 -34.27 -19.01
C SER A 57 4.31 -35.13 -19.70
N ILE A 58 4.80 -35.99 -20.57
CA ILE A 58 4.09 -36.80 -21.57
C ILE A 58 3.91 -38.23 -21.03
N MET A 59 2.92 -38.93 -21.61
CA MET A 59 2.77 -40.40 -21.75
C MET A 59 2.00 -41.10 -20.63
N SER A 60 1.10 -42.06 -20.84
CA SER A 60 0.53 -42.79 -22.00
C SER A 60 -0.70 -43.51 -21.40
N ASP A 61 -1.86 -43.68 -22.05
CA ASP A 61 -2.10 -44.85 -22.89
C ASP A 61 -3.37 -44.71 -23.74
N VAL A 62 -3.21 -45.15 -24.98
CA VAL A 62 -4.21 -45.47 -26.01
C VAL A 62 -4.38 -47.00 -25.94
N VAL A 63 -5.55 -47.64 -26.05
CA VAL A 63 -6.29 -48.12 -27.24
C VAL A 63 -7.32 -49.10 -26.62
N GLU A 64 -8.62 -49.10 -26.91
CA GLU A 64 -9.21 -50.01 -27.90
C GLU A 64 -10.68 -49.67 -28.19
N THR A 65 -10.93 -49.45 -29.47
CA THR A 65 -12.22 -49.61 -30.16
C THR A 65 -12.49 -51.08 -30.47
N VAL A 66 -13.77 -51.51 -30.54
CA VAL A 66 -14.42 -52.12 -31.74
C VAL A 66 -15.69 -52.95 -31.42
N LYS A 67 -16.80 -52.53 -32.09
CA LYS A 67 -17.93 -53.26 -32.72
C LYS A 67 -18.87 -54.24 -31.96
N ALA A 68 -20.13 -53.81 -31.95
CA ALA A 68 -21.31 -54.37 -32.65
C ALA A 68 -21.84 -55.79 -32.33
N SER A 69 -23.12 -55.89 -31.94
CA SER A 69 -24.14 -56.70 -32.66
C SER A 69 -25.60 -56.38 -32.23
N ASN A 70 -26.45 -56.30 -33.27
CA ASN A 70 -27.91 -56.10 -33.41
C ASN A 70 -28.77 -57.31 -32.89
N PRO A 71 -30.11 -57.44 -33.15
CA PRO A 71 -31.25 -56.48 -33.24
C PRO A 71 -32.62 -57.02 -32.65
N HIS A 72 -33.70 -56.26 -32.91
CA HIS A 72 -35.15 -56.58 -32.90
C HIS A 72 -35.89 -56.49 -31.56
N THR A 73 -36.98 -55.70 -31.43
CA THR A 73 -38.15 -55.70 -32.32
C THR A 73 -38.80 -54.30 -32.41
N LYS A 74 -39.06 -53.84 -33.64
CA LYS A 74 -39.96 -52.73 -33.96
C LYS A 74 -41.40 -53.23 -33.92
N GLN A 75 -42.35 -52.43 -33.44
CA GLN A 75 -43.45 -51.95 -34.28
C GLN A 75 -44.27 -50.86 -33.55
N ASN A 76 -44.33 -49.72 -34.22
CA ASN A 76 -45.27 -48.60 -34.09
C ASN A 76 -46.00 -48.54 -35.46
N PRO A 77 -46.98 -47.67 -35.70
CA PRO A 77 -48.34 -47.58 -35.16
C PRO A 77 -49.39 -47.52 -36.31
N GLY A 78 -50.65 -47.27 -35.99
CA GLY A 78 -51.69 -46.88 -36.97
C GLY A 78 -52.73 -47.99 -37.23
N VAL A 79 -53.95 -47.73 -37.73
CA VAL A 79 -54.55 -46.54 -38.32
C VAL A 79 -56.08 -46.62 -38.14
N ILE A 80 -56.67 -45.44 -38.04
CA ILE A 80 -58.08 -45.04 -38.17
C ILE A 80 -58.74 -45.57 -39.47
N GLY A 81 -59.94 -46.16 -39.38
CA GLY A 81 -60.86 -46.33 -40.53
C GLY A 81 -62.19 -46.99 -40.11
N ARG A 82 -63.24 -46.22 -39.79
CA ARG A 82 -64.41 -45.91 -40.66
C ARG A 82 -64.77 -47.02 -41.67
N ILE A 83 -65.89 -47.71 -41.40
CA ILE A 83 -66.82 -48.18 -42.43
C ILE A 83 -68.24 -47.79 -41.98
N THR A 84 -68.84 -46.89 -42.75
CA THR A 84 -70.25 -46.55 -42.76
C THR A 84 -70.96 -47.27 -43.91
N GLN A 85 -72.21 -47.65 -43.64
CA GLN A 85 -73.36 -47.67 -44.55
C GLN A 85 -73.52 -48.74 -45.64
N SER A 86 -74.66 -49.42 -45.46
CA SER A 86 -75.76 -49.70 -46.41
C SER A 86 -75.52 -50.69 -47.55
N LEU A 87 -76.39 -51.70 -47.58
CA LEU A 87 -77.32 -51.98 -48.69
C LEU A 87 -78.45 -52.90 -48.17
N ASN A 88 -79.62 -52.31 -47.98
CA ASN A 88 -80.95 -52.93 -48.18
C ASN A 88 -81.19 -53.05 -49.73
N PRO A 89 -82.35 -53.46 -50.30
CA PRO A 89 -83.62 -54.01 -49.78
C PRO A 89 -84.25 -55.11 -50.70
N PHE A 90 -85.52 -55.45 -50.39
CA PHE A 90 -86.59 -56.01 -51.25
C PHE A 90 -86.72 -57.54 -51.42
N GLY A 91 -87.87 -58.06 -50.94
CA GLY A 91 -88.54 -59.28 -51.46
C GLY A 91 -89.06 -59.08 -52.90
N PRO A 92 -90.02 -59.87 -53.43
CA PRO A 92 -91.28 -60.22 -52.74
C PRO A 92 -91.93 -61.56 -53.18
N SER A 93 -93.18 -61.77 -52.73
CA SER A 93 -94.29 -62.45 -53.45
C SER A 93 -94.30 -63.99 -53.49
N GLU A 94 -95.40 -64.75 -53.37
CA GLU A 94 -96.86 -64.57 -53.25
C GLU A 94 -97.45 -66.04 -53.26
N PRO A 95 -98.75 -66.36 -53.49
CA PRO A 95 -99.82 -66.44 -52.49
C PRO A 95 -100.65 -67.75 -52.64
N SER A 96 -101.92 -67.71 -52.18
CA SER A 96 -103.05 -68.58 -52.62
C SER A 96 -103.17 -69.94 -51.91
N THR A 97 -104.33 -70.40 -51.42
CA THR A 97 -105.69 -70.23 -51.96
C THR A 97 -106.76 -70.46 -50.88
N ILE A 98 -107.83 -69.67 -50.96
CA ILE A 98 -109.18 -69.74 -50.34
C ILE A 98 -109.97 -70.93 -50.99
N PRO A 99 -111.30 -71.21 -50.86
CA PRO A 99 -112.36 -71.00 -49.84
C PRO A 99 -113.24 -72.23 -49.50
N GLU A 100 -114.02 -72.08 -48.43
CA GLU A 100 -115.49 -72.25 -48.32
C GLU A 100 -116.24 -73.07 -49.41
N LYS A 101 -116.95 -74.14 -49.01
CA LYS A 101 -118.39 -74.36 -49.34
C LYS A 101 -118.94 -75.66 -48.73
N VAL A 102 -119.95 -75.49 -47.86
CA VAL A 102 -120.98 -76.49 -47.55
C VAL A 102 -122.12 -76.30 -48.55
N THR A 103 -122.53 -77.36 -49.24
CA THR A 103 -123.67 -77.34 -50.17
C THR A 103 -124.74 -78.38 -49.82
N LYS A 104 -125.96 -77.85 -49.63
CA LYS A 104 -127.30 -78.32 -50.10
C LYS A 104 -127.66 -79.80 -49.88
N LYS A 105 -128.64 -80.09 -49.00
CA LYS A 105 -130.11 -80.16 -49.22
C LYS A 105 -130.57 -81.22 -50.24
N GLN A 106 -131.45 -82.13 -49.77
CA GLN A 106 -132.64 -82.62 -50.48
C GLN A 106 -133.73 -83.08 -49.49
N PRO A 107 -135.02 -83.21 -49.90
CA PRO A 107 -136.19 -82.79 -49.10
C PRO A 107 -137.21 -83.90 -48.76
N SER A 108 -138.32 -83.49 -48.11
CA SER A 108 -139.67 -84.13 -47.93
C SER A 108 -140.01 -84.36 -46.45
N HIS A 109 -141.16 -84.01 -45.82
CA HIS A 109 -142.46 -83.42 -46.17
C HIS A 109 -143.16 -82.91 -44.85
N LYS A 110 -143.91 -81.79 -44.91
CA LYS A 110 -145.03 -81.30 -44.01
C LYS A 110 -144.68 -81.01 -42.53
N SER A 111 -145.11 -79.94 -41.83
CA SER A 111 -146.31 -79.08 -41.85
C SER A 111 -146.02 -77.68 -41.24
N GLU A 112 -146.81 -76.67 -41.61
CA GLU A 112 -146.66 -75.24 -41.25
C GLU A 112 -147.47 -74.88 -39.99
N THR A 113 -146.84 -74.18 -39.02
CA THR A 113 -147.39 -73.17 -38.07
C THR A 113 -146.48 -72.94 -36.83
N SER A 114 -145.17 -72.69 -37.00
CA SER A 114 -144.26 -72.40 -35.85
C SER A 114 -143.13 -71.39 -36.14
N ARG A 115 -143.15 -70.70 -37.30
CA ARG A 115 -142.01 -69.90 -37.79
C ARG A 115 -142.00 -68.42 -37.33
N GLU A 116 -143.13 -67.90 -36.87
CA GLU A 116 -143.30 -66.47 -36.51
C GLU A 116 -142.62 -66.09 -35.18
N VAL A 117 -142.62 -66.98 -34.18
CA VAL A 117 -142.13 -66.69 -32.81
C VAL A 117 -140.59 -66.65 -32.73
N LYS A 118 -139.89 -67.22 -33.72
CA LYS A 118 -138.43 -67.35 -33.68
C LYS A 118 -137.70 -66.05 -34.07
N LEU A 119 -138.29 -65.26 -34.96
CA LEU A 119 -137.68 -64.02 -35.47
C LEU A 119 -137.69 -62.87 -34.45
N GLN A 120 -138.71 -62.78 -33.59
CA GLN A 120 -138.75 -61.71 -32.58
C GLN A 120 -137.70 -61.88 -31.46
N LYS A 121 -137.31 -63.12 -31.14
CA LYS A 121 -136.25 -63.40 -30.15
C LYS A 121 -134.84 -63.04 -30.66
N GLU A 122 -134.64 -63.05 -31.97
CA GLU A 122 -133.33 -62.79 -32.58
C GLU A 122 -133.02 -61.28 -32.61
N VAL A 123 -134.04 -60.43 -32.81
CA VAL A 123 -133.88 -58.96 -32.82
C VAL A 123 -133.57 -58.40 -31.42
N THR A 124 -134.16 -58.97 -30.36
CA THR A 124 -133.84 -58.58 -28.98
C THR A 124 -132.44 -59.01 -28.57
N GLN A 125 -131.99 -60.19 -29.02
CA GLN A 125 -130.62 -60.65 -28.77
C GLN A 125 -129.57 -59.71 -29.39
N LEU A 126 -129.77 -59.29 -30.65
CA LEU A 126 -128.84 -58.39 -31.33
C LEU A 126 -128.75 -56.99 -30.69
N ARG A 127 -129.83 -56.51 -30.03
CA ARG A 127 -129.78 -55.25 -29.27
C ARG A 127 -128.97 -55.38 -27.99
N ILE A 128 -129.06 -56.53 -27.31
CA ILE A 128 -128.26 -56.82 -26.11
C ILE A 128 -126.78 -56.92 -26.49
N ASP A 129 -126.46 -57.62 -27.58
CA ASP A 129 -125.08 -57.78 -28.05
C ASP A 129 -124.45 -56.43 -28.46
N LYS A 130 -125.23 -55.52 -29.07
CA LYS A 130 -124.76 -54.17 -29.40
C LYS A 130 -124.39 -53.35 -28.15
N ILE A 131 -125.18 -53.45 -27.08
CA ILE A 131 -124.90 -52.76 -25.81
C ILE A 131 -123.67 -53.39 -25.12
N ALA A 132 -123.55 -54.72 -25.16
CA ALA A 132 -122.39 -55.43 -24.63
C ALA A 132 -121.08 -55.05 -25.36
N LEU A 133 -121.11 -55.01 -26.70
CA LEU A 133 -119.97 -54.57 -27.52
C LEU A 133 -119.62 -53.10 -27.29
N SER A 134 -120.61 -52.20 -27.16
CA SER A 134 -120.34 -50.79 -26.87
C SER A 134 -119.72 -50.59 -25.48
N THR A 135 -120.11 -51.40 -24.50
CA THR A 135 -119.53 -51.35 -23.15
C THR A 135 -118.10 -51.93 -23.17
N SER A 136 -117.89 -53.03 -23.88
CA SER A 136 -116.56 -53.63 -24.07
C SER A 136 -115.58 -52.69 -24.79
N LEU A 137 -116.05 -51.95 -25.80
CA LEU A 137 -115.23 -50.98 -26.53
C LEU A 137 -114.84 -49.78 -25.63
N LYS A 138 -115.76 -49.31 -24.78
CA LYS A 138 -115.47 -48.25 -23.80
C LYS A 138 -114.44 -48.72 -22.76
N ASP A 139 -114.59 -49.92 -22.22
CA ASP A 139 -113.62 -50.51 -21.30
C ASP A 139 -112.24 -50.70 -21.93
N LEU A 140 -112.20 -51.14 -23.19
CA LEU A 140 -110.94 -51.27 -23.93
C LEU A 140 -110.27 -49.92 -24.16
N THR A 141 -111.06 -48.87 -24.43
CA THR A 141 -110.55 -47.50 -24.59
C THR A 141 -109.99 -46.96 -23.27
N ILE A 142 -110.66 -47.23 -22.14
CA ILE A 142 -110.17 -46.86 -20.80
C ILE A 142 -108.86 -47.60 -20.49
N LYS A 143 -108.79 -48.91 -20.78
CA LYS A 143 -107.55 -49.69 -20.60
C LYS A 143 -106.42 -49.16 -21.48
N PHE A 144 -106.68 -48.89 -22.76
CA PHE A 144 -105.69 -48.34 -23.68
C PHE A 144 -105.17 -46.98 -23.20
N ASN A 145 -106.05 -46.05 -22.81
CA ASN A 145 -105.65 -44.75 -22.27
C ASN A 145 -104.84 -44.89 -20.97
N SER A 146 -105.20 -45.84 -20.09
CA SER A 146 -104.43 -46.11 -18.86
C SER A 146 -103.02 -46.64 -19.15
N GLN A 147 -102.87 -47.52 -20.14
CA GLN A 147 -101.55 -48.02 -20.58
C GLN A 147 -100.73 -46.95 -21.28
N THR A 148 -101.37 -46.08 -22.05
CA THR A 148 -100.69 -44.97 -22.74
C THR A 148 -100.15 -43.96 -21.72
N ASN A 149 -100.94 -43.62 -20.70
CA ASN A 149 -100.53 -42.76 -19.59
C ASN A 149 -99.41 -43.39 -18.75
N ASP A 150 -99.45 -44.71 -18.50
CA ASP A 150 -98.34 -45.45 -17.84
C ASP A 150 -97.06 -45.43 -18.69
N LEU A 151 -97.18 -45.58 -20.01
CA LEU A 151 -96.04 -45.53 -20.93
C LEU A 151 -95.42 -44.13 -20.97
N ASP A 152 -96.24 -43.08 -21.00
CA ASP A 152 -95.75 -41.70 -21.00
C ASP A 152 -95.17 -41.31 -19.62
N GLY A 153 -95.72 -41.83 -18.52
CA GLY A 153 -95.12 -41.73 -17.19
C GLY A 153 -93.73 -42.38 -17.11
N LYS A 154 -93.57 -43.58 -17.69
CA LYS A 154 -92.28 -44.27 -17.80
C LYS A 154 -91.28 -43.52 -18.67
N LYS A 155 -91.70 -42.98 -19.81
CA LYS A 155 -90.84 -42.10 -20.65
C LYS A 155 -90.39 -40.86 -19.87
N HIS A 156 -91.27 -40.25 -19.08
CA HIS A 156 -90.90 -39.11 -18.26
C HIS A 156 -89.85 -39.48 -17.20
N LEU A 157 -90.00 -40.64 -16.55
CA LEU A 157 -89.01 -41.16 -15.59
C LEU A 157 -87.66 -41.46 -16.25
N ILE A 158 -87.64 -42.06 -17.45
CA ILE A 158 -86.41 -42.30 -18.21
C ILE A 158 -85.72 -40.98 -18.53
N LYS A 159 -86.47 -39.98 -19.02
CA LYS A 159 -85.91 -38.65 -19.31
C LYS A 159 -85.34 -37.97 -18.06
N GLN A 160 -86.03 -38.07 -16.91
CA GLN A 160 -85.51 -37.55 -15.64
C GLN A 160 -84.23 -38.26 -15.21
N TRP A 161 -84.13 -39.57 -15.41
CA TRP A 161 -82.93 -40.33 -15.10
C TRP A 161 -81.76 -39.97 -16.03
N GLU A 162 -82.02 -39.80 -17.32
CA GLU A 162 -81.02 -39.33 -18.30
C GLU A 162 -80.52 -37.92 -17.94
N ASP A 163 -81.44 -36.99 -17.66
CA ASP A 163 -81.09 -35.63 -17.23
C ASP A 163 -80.29 -35.64 -15.92
N TRP A 164 -80.68 -36.49 -14.95
CA TRP A 164 -79.94 -36.66 -13.70
C TRP A 164 -78.56 -37.26 -13.94
N LYS A 165 -78.44 -38.26 -14.81
CA LYS A 165 -77.16 -38.89 -15.16
C LYS A 165 -76.23 -37.88 -15.80
N VAL A 166 -76.71 -37.09 -16.77
CA VAL A 166 -75.93 -36.03 -17.41
C VAL A 166 -75.47 -34.99 -16.39
N LYS A 167 -76.35 -34.56 -15.47
CA LYS A 167 -75.99 -33.63 -14.39
C LYS A 167 -74.97 -34.21 -13.42
N SER A 168 -75.08 -35.49 -13.08
CA SER A 168 -74.15 -36.20 -12.22
C SER A 168 -72.78 -36.31 -12.88
N ASP A 169 -72.73 -36.75 -14.14
CA ASP A 169 -71.50 -36.88 -14.91
C ASP A 169 -70.80 -35.53 -15.11
N GLU A 170 -71.57 -34.46 -15.37
CA GLU A 170 -71.06 -33.08 -15.42
C GLU A 170 -70.45 -32.64 -14.08
N HIS A 171 -71.15 -32.89 -12.98
CA HIS A 171 -70.68 -32.55 -11.64
C HIS A 171 -69.38 -33.30 -11.28
N TRP A 172 -69.32 -34.61 -11.57
CA TRP A 172 -68.11 -35.41 -11.33
C TRP A 172 -66.95 -35.00 -12.24
N ARG A 173 -67.23 -34.61 -13.49
CA ARG A 173 -66.20 -34.07 -14.39
C ARG A 173 -65.62 -32.76 -13.86
N LYS A 174 -66.48 -31.80 -13.46
CA LYS A 174 -66.05 -30.52 -12.88
C LYS A 174 -65.23 -30.72 -11.62
N ARG A 175 -65.67 -31.59 -10.70
CA ARG A 175 -64.91 -31.93 -9.49
C ARG A 175 -63.55 -32.57 -9.83
N GLY A 176 -63.51 -33.45 -10.83
CA GLY A 176 -62.26 -34.06 -11.30
C GLY A 176 -61.31 -33.06 -11.99
N GLU A 177 -61.84 -32.04 -12.64
CA GLU A 177 -61.05 -30.93 -13.20
C GLU A 177 -60.54 -29.99 -12.10
N GLU A 178 -61.35 -29.64 -11.11
CA GLU A 178 -60.94 -28.87 -9.94
C GLU A 178 -59.84 -29.60 -9.17
N HIS A 179 -60.00 -30.91 -8.93
CA HIS A 179 -58.97 -31.69 -8.27
C HIS A 179 -57.65 -31.71 -9.06
N ARG A 180 -57.71 -31.87 -10.38
CA ARG A 180 -56.52 -31.77 -11.25
C ARG A 180 -55.88 -30.39 -11.15
N LYS A 181 -56.65 -29.30 -11.23
CA LYS A 181 -56.14 -27.94 -11.06
C LYS A 181 -55.47 -27.72 -9.71
N THR A 182 -56.08 -28.22 -8.62
CA THR A 182 -55.49 -28.11 -7.28
C THR A 182 -54.21 -28.92 -7.14
N LYS A 183 -54.16 -30.12 -7.74
CA LYS A 183 -52.97 -30.96 -7.75
C LYS A 183 -51.85 -30.31 -8.57
N ASP A 184 -52.15 -29.82 -9.77
CA ASP A 184 -51.19 -29.12 -10.62
C ASP A 184 -50.67 -27.83 -9.96
N ALA A 185 -51.49 -27.16 -9.13
CA ALA A 185 -51.07 -26.00 -8.35
C ALA A 185 -50.17 -26.40 -7.17
N TYR A 186 -50.49 -27.49 -6.48
CA TYR A 186 -49.66 -28.05 -5.43
C TYR A 186 -48.30 -28.50 -5.95
N ASP A 187 -48.28 -29.24 -7.06
CA ASP A 187 -47.04 -29.74 -7.68
C ASP A 187 -46.14 -28.57 -8.14
N ARG A 188 -46.73 -27.47 -8.65
CA ARG A 188 -46.00 -26.23 -8.95
C ARG A 188 -45.41 -25.58 -7.71
N LEU A 189 -46.20 -25.36 -6.68
CA LEU A 189 -45.72 -24.79 -5.41
C LEU A 189 -44.62 -25.64 -4.78
N PHE A 190 -44.75 -26.96 -4.85
CA PHE A 190 -43.75 -27.89 -4.35
C PHE A 190 -42.44 -27.82 -5.17
N HIS A 191 -42.55 -27.68 -6.48
CA HIS A 191 -41.38 -27.46 -7.34
C HIS A 191 -40.69 -26.13 -7.03
N ASP A 192 -41.46 -25.03 -6.89
CA ASP A 192 -40.94 -23.72 -6.55
C ASP A 192 -40.30 -23.69 -5.16
N TYR A 193 -40.90 -24.36 -4.18
CA TYR A 193 -40.33 -24.52 -2.85
C TYR A 193 -38.99 -25.25 -2.88
N ASN A 194 -38.90 -26.36 -3.63
CA ASN A 194 -37.64 -27.09 -3.78
C ASN A 194 -36.58 -26.28 -4.53
N LYS A 195 -36.99 -25.49 -5.53
CA LYS A 195 -36.09 -24.57 -6.24
C LYS A 195 -35.55 -23.50 -5.29
N LEU A 196 -36.43 -22.86 -4.51
CA LEU A 196 -36.06 -21.84 -3.53
C LEU A 196 -35.17 -22.40 -2.42
N LYS A 197 -35.42 -23.65 -2.01
CA LYS A 197 -34.59 -24.34 -1.02
C LYS A 197 -33.17 -24.58 -1.54
N ARG A 198 -33.01 -24.93 -2.81
CA ARG A 198 -31.68 -25.07 -3.45
C ARG A 198 -30.97 -23.73 -3.54
N THR A 199 -31.64 -22.70 -4.08
CA THR A 199 -31.03 -21.37 -4.18
C THR A 199 -30.66 -20.79 -2.83
N LYS A 200 -31.44 -21.09 -1.77
CA LYS A 200 -31.08 -20.69 -0.41
C LYS A 200 -29.79 -21.36 0.05
N ALA A 201 -29.65 -22.67 -0.18
CA ALA A 201 -28.44 -23.40 0.19
C ALA A 201 -27.22 -22.88 -0.59
N ASP A 202 -27.38 -22.60 -1.89
CA ASP A 202 -26.30 -22.05 -2.73
C ASP A 202 -25.86 -20.65 -2.24
N LEU A 203 -26.81 -19.79 -1.87
CA LEU A 203 -26.51 -18.47 -1.30
C LEU A 203 -25.89 -18.54 0.09
N GLU A 204 -26.28 -19.51 0.91
CA GLU A 204 -25.66 -19.74 2.23
C GLU A 204 -24.20 -20.20 2.08
N THR A 205 -23.89 -21.02 1.08
CA THR A 205 -22.50 -21.40 0.77
C THR A 205 -21.69 -20.23 0.25
N GLU A 206 -22.23 -19.43 -0.68
CA GLU A 206 -21.56 -18.23 -1.21
C GLU A 206 -21.30 -17.19 -0.10
N LEU A 207 -22.26 -17.00 0.82
CA LEU A 207 -22.08 -16.11 1.95
C LEU A 207 -20.95 -16.55 2.89
N GLU A 208 -20.76 -17.85 3.08
CA GLU A 208 -19.68 -18.37 3.92
C GLU A 208 -18.32 -18.24 3.23
N GLU A 209 -18.25 -18.51 1.93
CA GLU A 209 -17.04 -18.27 1.12
C GLU A 209 -16.63 -16.78 1.16
N GLU A 210 -17.58 -15.86 0.99
CA GLU A 210 -17.33 -14.42 1.09
C GLU A 210 -16.89 -13.98 2.48
N ARG A 211 -17.37 -14.63 3.55
CA ARG A 211 -16.91 -14.35 4.92
C ARG A 211 -15.46 -14.78 5.12
N ASP A 212 -15.07 -15.92 4.58
CA ASP A 212 -13.69 -16.40 4.64
C ASP A 212 -12.75 -15.50 3.81
N VAL A 213 -13.20 -15.03 2.64
CA VAL A 213 -12.48 -14.01 1.85
C VAL A 213 -12.34 -12.70 2.62
N ASN A 214 -13.40 -12.23 3.28
CA ASN A 214 -13.32 -10.99 4.07
C ASN A 214 -12.35 -11.13 5.25
N LYS A 215 -12.34 -12.29 5.91
CA LYS A 215 -11.42 -12.59 7.01
C LYS A 215 -9.96 -12.61 6.57
N THR A 216 -9.67 -13.22 5.42
CA THR A 216 -8.31 -13.24 4.85
C THR A 216 -7.86 -11.85 4.43
N LEU A 217 -8.71 -11.08 3.75
CA LEU A 217 -8.40 -9.69 3.37
C LEU A 217 -8.12 -8.80 4.60
N ARG A 218 -8.89 -8.95 5.68
CA ARG A 218 -8.62 -8.20 6.93
C ARG A 218 -7.27 -8.56 7.54
N GLN A 219 -6.87 -9.83 7.49
CA GLN A 219 -5.55 -10.26 7.95
C GLN A 219 -4.44 -9.68 7.08
N ASP A 220 -4.62 -9.63 5.76
CA ASP A 220 -3.66 -9.05 4.84
C ASP A 220 -3.51 -7.54 5.04
N ILE A 221 -4.61 -6.81 5.27
CA ILE A 221 -4.57 -5.39 5.62
C ILE A 221 -3.76 -5.18 6.90
N GLN A 222 -4.00 -5.96 7.96
CA GLN A 222 -3.22 -5.85 9.20
C GLN A 222 -1.74 -6.14 8.97
N ASN A 223 -1.41 -7.16 8.17
CA ASN A 223 -0.02 -7.48 7.85
C ASN A 223 0.64 -6.34 7.05
N GLN A 224 -0.07 -5.75 6.09
CA GLN A 224 0.42 -4.61 5.32
C GLN A 224 0.57 -3.36 6.18
N GLU A 225 -0.34 -3.08 7.10
CA GLU A 225 -0.22 -1.98 8.06
C GLU A 225 1.04 -2.12 8.93
N VAL A 226 1.36 -3.34 9.39
CA VAL A 226 2.61 -3.60 10.14
C VAL A 226 3.84 -3.31 9.28
N VAL A 227 3.86 -3.78 8.03
CA VAL A 227 4.99 -3.52 7.11
C VAL A 227 5.13 -2.04 6.78
N VAL A 228 4.00 -1.35 6.54
CA VAL A 228 3.97 0.09 6.22
C VAL A 228 4.39 0.92 7.42
N THR A 229 3.93 0.59 8.63
CA THR A 229 4.37 1.28 9.87
C THR A 229 5.84 1.02 10.19
N GLU A 230 6.36 -0.18 9.94
CA GLU A 230 7.78 -0.49 10.07
C GLU A 230 8.63 0.26 9.02
N ALA A 231 8.17 0.32 7.77
CA ALA A 231 8.83 1.08 6.71
C ALA A 231 8.81 2.59 7.01
N HIS A 232 7.67 3.15 7.44
CA HIS A 232 7.57 4.55 7.82
C HIS A 232 8.41 4.87 9.06
N SER A 233 8.42 4.03 10.09
CA SER A 233 9.27 4.25 11.26
C SER A 233 10.76 4.21 10.90
N ARG A 234 11.20 3.27 10.06
CA ARG A 234 12.58 3.25 9.52
C ARG A 234 12.90 4.50 8.70
N ALA A 235 12.01 4.92 7.80
CA ALA A 235 12.21 6.12 7.00
C ALA A 235 12.27 7.38 7.88
N ILE A 236 11.40 7.50 8.88
CA ILE A 236 11.40 8.59 9.85
C ILE A 236 12.68 8.55 10.70
N SER A 237 13.14 7.39 11.15
CA SER A 237 14.41 7.26 11.89
C SER A 237 15.63 7.63 11.04
N LEU A 238 15.64 7.25 9.75
CA LEU A 238 16.67 7.68 8.82
C LEU A 238 16.64 9.19 8.65
N LEU A 239 15.48 9.78 8.33
CA LEU A 239 15.32 11.22 8.16
C LEU A 239 15.63 12.01 9.45
N ALA A 240 15.24 11.49 10.62
CA ALA A 240 15.59 12.09 11.91
C ALA A 240 17.11 12.07 12.13
N GLY A 241 17.80 11.00 11.73
CA GLY A 241 19.27 10.96 11.72
C GLY A 241 19.92 11.87 10.67
N HIS A 242 19.18 12.34 9.66
CA HIS A 242 19.67 13.28 8.64
C HIS A 242 19.40 14.74 9.03
N VAL A 243 18.33 15.02 9.78
CA VAL A 243 17.94 16.38 10.22
C VAL A 243 18.51 16.75 11.59
N SER A 244 18.72 15.76 12.45
CA SER A 244 19.37 15.91 13.76
C SER A 244 20.70 15.19 13.73
N SER A 245 21.71 15.77 13.07
CA SER A 245 23.08 15.29 13.27
C SER A 245 23.44 15.45 14.75
N ASP A 246 23.97 14.42 15.39
CA ASP A 246 24.47 14.46 16.78
C ASP A 246 25.58 15.52 17.01
N PHE A 247 26.06 16.15 15.93
CA PHE A 247 27.04 17.23 15.97
C PHE A 247 26.77 18.26 14.85
N PRO A 248 25.90 19.25 15.09
CA PRO A 248 25.50 20.25 14.07
C PRO A 248 26.65 21.21 13.73
N ASP A 249 26.60 21.81 12.53
CA ASP A 249 27.65 22.70 12.02
C ASP A 249 27.99 23.86 12.96
N ASP A 250 27.02 24.42 13.69
CA ASP A 250 27.26 25.50 14.67
C ASP A 250 28.09 25.03 15.87
N GLN A 251 27.87 23.79 16.31
CA GLN A 251 28.69 23.20 17.36
C GLN A 251 30.09 22.90 16.84
N VAL A 252 30.23 22.45 15.58
CA VAL A 252 31.53 22.27 14.92
C VAL A 252 32.31 23.58 14.87
N ARG A 253 31.68 24.68 14.42
CA ARG A 253 32.28 26.02 14.39
C ARG A 253 32.76 26.47 15.77
N THR A 254 31.96 26.21 16.80
CA THR A 254 32.27 26.60 18.18
C THR A 254 33.46 25.79 18.73
N GLU A 255 33.44 24.46 18.59
CA GLU A 255 34.54 23.60 19.08
C GLU A 255 35.86 23.85 18.32
N LEU A 256 35.80 24.14 17.01
CA LEU A 256 36.98 24.57 16.25
C LEU A 256 37.47 25.94 16.72
N GLY A 257 36.56 26.90 16.97
CA GLY A 257 36.88 28.22 17.50
C GLY A 257 37.63 28.14 18.83
N ASP A 258 37.07 27.40 19.80
CA ASP A 258 37.66 27.17 21.13
C ASP A 258 39.02 26.48 21.03
N LEU A 259 39.18 25.52 20.11
CA LEU A 259 40.46 24.84 19.88
C LEU A 259 41.51 25.82 19.36
N PHE A 260 41.17 26.66 18.38
CA PHE A 260 42.10 27.63 17.82
C PHE A 260 42.46 28.74 18.80
N GLU A 261 41.54 29.14 19.68
CA GLU A 261 41.82 30.07 20.77
C GLU A 261 42.83 29.48 21.75
N LYS A 262 42.63 28.24 22.21
CA LYS A 262 43.60 27.55 23.09
C LYS A 262 44.96 27.33 22.43
N CYS A 263 44.99 27.07 21.13
CA CYS A 263 46.24 27.01 20.37
C CYS A 263 46.95 28.38 20.39
N SER A 264 46.19 29.47 20.18
CA SER A 264 46.72 30.83 20.24
C SER A 264 47.28 31.18 21.62
N GLU A 265 46.57 30.84 22.69
CA GLU A 265 47.01 31.06 24.08
C GLU A 265 48.33 30.33 24.34
N TRP A 266 48.38 29.03 24.02
CA TRP A 266 49.59 28.23 24.20
C TRP A 266 50.78 28.77 23.39
N CYS A 267 50.56 29.18 22.14
CA CYS A 267 51.59 29.77 21.29
C CYS A 267 52.07 31.13 21.82
N ILE A 268 51.19 31.94 22.42
CA ILE A 268 51.58 33.19 23.05
C ILE A 268 52.48 32.88 24.26
N ASP A 269 52.10 31.94 25.13
CA ASP A 269 52.84 31.69 26.37
C ASP A 269 54.19 31.00 26.14
N ASN A 270 54.35 30.23 25.06
CA ASN A 270 55.52 29.39 24.81
C ASN A 270 56.41 29.84 23.63
N ARG A 271 56.16 31.02 23.04
CA ARG A 271 56.96 31.52 21.92
C ARG A 271 58.34 31.98 22.37
N LEU A 272 59.33 31.79 21.50
CA LEU A 272 60.62 32.44 21.63
C LEU A 272 60.46 33.96 21.38
N PRO A 273 61.09 34.86 22.17
CA PRO A 273 60.94 36.30 22.00
C PRO A 273 61.53 36.83 20.67
N LEU A 274 62.60 36.19 20.19
CA LEU A 274 63.34 36.53 18.98
C LEU A 274 63.94 35.27 18.37
N ILE A 275 63.96 35.19 17.03
CA ILE A 275 64.56 34.06 16.31
C ILE A 275 66.08 34.25 16.25
N GLU A 276 66.85 33.33 16.82
CA GLU A 276 68.32 33.43 16.82
C GLU A 276 68.95 33.07 15.46
N LYS A 277 68.42 32.04 14.79
CA LYS A 277 68.93 31.52 13.50
C LYS A 277 67.91 31.75 12.40
N VAL A 278 67.85 32.98 11.89
CA VAL A 278 66.80 33.45 10.98
C VAL A 278 66.76 32.65 9.67
N GLU A 279 67.91 32.43 9.03
CA GLU A 279 68.00 31.72 7.74
C GLU A 279 67.63 30.24 7.86
N ASP A 280 68.12 29.54 8.88
CA ASP A 280 67.78 28.14 9.13
C ASP A 280 66.28 27.98 9.41
N THR A 281 65.73 28.88 10.23
CA THR A 281 64.29 28.90 10.56
C THR A 281 63.45 29.24 9.33
N ARG A 282 63.90 30.17 8.49
CA ARG A 282 63.24 30.50 7.22
C ARG A 282 63.19 29.31 6.29
N ASN A 283 64.31 28.59 6.13
CA ASN A 283 64.37 27.38 5.28
C ASN A 283 63.44 26.27 5.79
N LEU A 284 63.37 26.08 7.11
CA LEU A 284 62.42 25.15 7.73
C LEU A 284 60.97 25.55 7.40
N LEU A 285 60.61 26.82 7.62
CA LEU A 285 59.26 27.34 7.40
C LEU A 285 58.82 27.30 5.94
N LEU A 286 59.77 27.45 5.00
CA LEU A 286 59.53 27.28 3.57
C LEU A 286 59.33 25.80 3.21
N THR A 287 60.16 24.91 3.74
CA THR A 287 60.04 23.47 3.48
C THR A 287 58.71 22.91 3.99
N GLU A 288 58.24 23.43 5.13
CA GLU A 288 56.96 23.06 5.73
C GLU A 288 55.79 23.90 5.20
N ASP A 289 55.94 24.69 4.13
CA ASP A 289 54.89 25.53 3.51
C ASP A 289 54.10 26.38 4.53
N ILE A 290 54.78 26.98 5.52
CA ILE A 290 54.18 27.86 6.53
C ILE A 290 54.23 29.32 6.08
N ILE A 291 55.36 29.71 5.47
CA ILE A 291 55.56 31.03 4.88
C ILE A 291 55.64 30.91 3.37
N ASN A 292 55.17 31.93 2.66
CA ASN A 292 55.22 31.97 1.20
C ASN A 292 56.50 32.68 0.74
N ASP A 293 57.34 32.01 -0.07
CA ASP A 293 58.45 32.71 -0.75
C ASP A 293 57.92 33.42 -1.98
N LEU A 294 57.46 34.64 -1.75
CA LEU A 294 56.96 35.47 -2.82
C LEU A 294 58.14 36.11 -3.56
N ASP A 295 58.15 35.97 -4.89
CA ASP A 295 58.88 36.82 -5.84
C ASP A 295 58.29 38.25 -5.85
N CYS A 296 58.17 38.84 -4.66
CA CYS A 296 57.62 40.15 -4.39
C CYS A 296 58.70 41.06 -3.81
N GLU A 297 58.41 42.36 -3.83
CA GLU A 297 59.21 43.37 -3.13
C GLU A 297 59.37 43.00 -1.63
N GLU A 298 60.54 43.31 -1.06
CA GLU A 298 60.89 42.92 0.31
C GLU A 298 59.87 43.37 1.36
N HIS A 299 59.25 44.54 1.15
CA HIS A 299 58.22 45.10 2.04
C HIS A 299 56.90 44.30 2.05
N LEU A 300 56.71 43.36 1.11
CA LEU A 300 55.56 42.45 1.07
C LEU A 300 55.87 41.09 1.69
N ARG A 301 57.12 40.83 2.08
CA ARG A 301 57.52 39.58 2.73
C ARG A 301 57.15 39.62 4.20
N PHE A 302 56.99 38.44 4.78
CA PHE A 302 56.79 38.30 6.21
C PHE A 302 58.09 38.64 6.94
N ASP A 303 58.05 39.63 7.84
CA ASP A 303 59.21 40.00 8.66
C ASP A 303 59.38 38.99 9.81
N LEU A 304 60.45 38.20 9.77
CA LEU A 304 60.80 37.21 10.79
C LEU A 304 61.33 37.85 12.08
N MET A 305 61.78 39.11 12.02
CA MET A 305 62.42 39.81 13.15
C MET A 305 61.42 40.58 14.01
N HIS A 306 60.18 40.75 13.55
CA HIS A 306 59.16 41.45 14.28
C HIS A 306 58.74 40.69 15.56
N ARG A 307 58.46 41.42 16.64
CA ARG A 307 58.22 40.86 17.99
C ARG A 307 57.03 39.89 18.07
N THR A 308 56.06 40.01 17.16
CA THR A 308 54.87 39.15 17.11
C THR A 308 55.02 37.99 16.12
N SER A 309 56.10 37.95 15.36
CA SER A 309 56.29 36.98 14.27
C SER A 309 56.41 35.56 14.77
N THR A 310 57.16 35.34 15.86
CA THR A 310 57.29 34.00 16.45
C THR A 310 55.95 33.44 16.91
N ALA A 311 55.08 34.26 17.52
CA ALA A 311 53.73 33.84 17.91
C ALA A 311 52.89 33.40 16.70
N VAL A 312 52.88 34.24 15.65
CA VAL A 312 52.08 34.02 14.44
C VAL A 312 52.57 32.77 13.70
N LEU A 313 53.89 32.60 13.56
CA LEU A 313 54.50 31.46 12.88
C LEU A 313 54.31 30.17 13.68
N LEU A 314 54.45 30.22 15.01
CA LEU A 314 54.22 29.08 15.87
C LEU A 314 52.76 28.63 15.83
N GLN A 315 51.82 29.58 15.82
CA GLN A 315 50.39 29.29 15.67
C GLN A 315 50.07 28.69 14.29
N ALA A 316 50.65 29.24 13.22
CA ALA A 316 50.51 28.69 11.87
C ALA A 316 51.03 27.24 11.80
N ALA A 317 52.23 27.00 12.34
CA ALA A 317 52.84 25.67 12.40
C ALA A 317 51.98 24.68 13.19
N LEU A 318 51.51 25.09 14.38
CA LEU A 318 50.72 24.23 15.27
C LEU A 318 49.39 23.86 14.64
N THR A 319 48.61 24.85 14.18
CA THR A 319 47.30 24.59 13.60
C THR A 319 47.40 23.80 12.31
N LYS A 320 48.39 24.09 11.45
CA LYS A 320 48.67 23.29 10.26
C LYS A 320 48.99 21.84 10.61
N THR A 321 49.90 21.62 11.55
CA THR A 321 50.30 20.27 11.98
C THR A 321 49.11 19.49 12.53
N LEU A 322 48.32 20.10 13.43
CA LEU A 322 47.13 19.49 14.02
C LEU A 322 46.10 19.11 12.95
N MET A 323 45.76 20.05 12.06
CA MET A 323 44.74 19.82 11.05
C MET A 323 45.20 18.81 10.00
N GLN A 324 46.44 18.89 9.51
CA GLN A 324 46.96 17.93 8.54
C GLN A 324 47.10 16.52 9.11
N THR A 325 47.50 16.40 10.38
CA THR A 325 47.65 15.09 11.05
C THR A 325 46.31 14.39 11.24
N PHE A 326 45.29 15.10 11.73
CA PHE A 326 44.02 14.48 12.16
C PHE A 326 42.87 14.64 11.17
N LEU A 327 42.79 15.78 10.49
CA LEU A 327 41.75 16.08 9.50
C LEU A 327 42.24 15.92 8.06
N GLY A 328 43.54 15.64 7.82
CA GLY A 328 44.06 15.37 6.48
C GLY A 328 43.74 13.98 5.96
N ASN A 329 43.51 13.01 6.86
CA ASN A 329 43.21 11.62 6.53
C ASN A 329 42.17 11.03 7.48
N PRO A 330 41.02 10.50 7.01
CA PRO A 330 40.02 9.86 7.88
C PRO A 330 40.54 8.63 8.63
N PHE A 331 41.62 8.00 8.16
CA PHE A 331 42.14 6.75 8.70
C PHE A 331 43.46 6.92 9.47
N PHE A 332 43.72 8.12 10.00
CA PHE A 332 44.97 8.47 10.68
C PHE A 332 45.34 7.51 11.83
N LEU A 333 44.36 6.94 12.54
CA LEU A 333 44.60 5.94 13.60
C LEU A 333 45.28 4.65 13.08
N GLY A 334 44.99 4.26 11.83
CA GLY A 334 45.51 3.03 11.23
C GLY A 334 46.86 3.18 10.54
N GLN A 335 47.41 4.40 10.45
CA GLN A 335 48.56 4.71 9.59
C GLN A 335 49.88 4.03 10.00
N HIS A 336 49.96 3.58 11.25
CA HIS A 336 51.11 2.80 11.76
C HIS A 336 50.95 1.29 11.58
N CYS A 337 49.72 0.80 11.42
CA CYS A 337 49.42 -0.64 11.35
C CYS A 337 49.11 -1.11 9.92
N LEU A 338 48.63 -0.21 9.07
CA LEU A 338 48.32 -0.44 7.67
C LEU A 338 49.44 0.18 6.84
N ASN A 339 49.97 -0.57 5.87
CA ASN A 339 51.10 -0.13 5.04
C ASN A 339 50.90 1.32 4.57
N LYS A 340 51.91 2.18 4.77
CA LYS A 340 51.88 3.61 4.40
C LYS A 340 51.32 3.83 3.00
N THR A 341 51.64 2.97 2.04
CA THR A 341 51.15 3.02 0.65
C THR A 341 49.65 2.72 0.45
N ALA A 342 49.00 1.98 1.36
CA ALA A 342 47.58 1.64 1.24
C ALA A 342 46.66 2.74 1.82
N LEU A 343 47.16 3.55 2.76
CA LEU A 343 46.39 4.61 3.43
C LEU A 343 46.92 6.04 3.25
N GLN A 344 48.15 6.25 2.75
CA GLN A 344 48.65 7.59 2.44
C GLN A 344 47.81 8.17 1.30
N GLY A 345 46.84 9.02 1.65
CA GLY A 345 46.39 10.16 0.86
C GLY A 345 46.03 9.91 -0.60
N GLY A 346 45.83 8.66 -1.00
CA GLY A 346 45.60 8.22 -2.37
C GLY A 346 44.37 7.35 -2.46
N LEU A 347 44.12 6.41 -1.54
CA LEU A 347 42.96 5.52 -1.72
C LEU A 347 41.63 6.24 -1.50
N TYR A 348 41.45 7.03 -0.43
CA TYR A 348 40.22 7.80 -0.21
C TYR A 348 40.07 8.99 -1.15
N THR A 349 41.16 9.71 -1.42
CA THR A 349 41.22 10.86 -2.34
C THR A 349 41.10 10.42 -3.79
N SER A 350 41.72 9.32 -4.22
CA SER A 350 41.50 8.74 -5.55
C SER A 350 40.16 8.02 -5.66
N LEU A 351 39.61 7.41 -4.60
CA LEU A 351 38.23 6.89 -4.64
C LEU A 351 37.22 8.04 -4.74
N SER A 352 37.38 9.11 -3.96
CA SER A 352 36.52 10.30 -4.02
C SER A 352 36.73 11.10 -5.32
N GLN A 353 37.94 11.16 -5.87
CA GLN A 353 38.20 11.77 -7.18
C GLN A 353 37.71 10.89 -8.34
N ALA A 354 37.84 9.55 -8.23
CA ALA A 354 37.32 8.62 -9.23
C ALA A 354 35.78 8.59 -9.24
N THR A 355 35.12 8.71 -8.09
CA THR A 355 33.66 8.89 -8.04
C THR A 355 33.22 10.24 -8.59
N ARG A 356 34.03 11.30 -8.44
CA ARG A 356 33.78 12.62 -9.07
C ARG A 356 33.92 12.60 -10.60
N GLN A 357 34.73 11.69 -11.17
CA GLN A 357 34.96 11.58 -12.62
C GLN A 357 33.97 10.65 -13.33
N THR A 358 33.21 9.81 -12.62
CA THR A 358 32.15 9.01 -13.22
C THR A 358 30.85 9.81 -13.31
N ASP A 359 30.54 10.26 -14.52
CA ASP A 359 29.39 11.08 -14.85
C ASP A 359 28.03 10.55 -14.33
N THR A 360 27.33 11.44 -13.61
CA THR A 360 25.89 11.77 -13.72
C THR A 360 24.78 10.75 -13.44
N THR A 361 25.03 9.49 -13.04
CA THR A 361 23.90 8.53 -12.85
C THR A 361 23.79 7.74 -11.55
N SER A 362 24.66 7.89 -10.55
CA SER A 362 24.44 7.17 -9.27
C SER A 362 25.00 7.87 -8.04
N GLY A 363 24.17 8.70 -7.37
CA GLY A 363 24.44 9.17 -6.00
C GLY A 363 24.69 8.04 -5.00
N ALA A 364 24.24 6.82 -5.32
CA ALA A 364 24.50 5.60 -4.54
C ALA A 364 26.00 5.29 -4.33
N SER A 365 26.90 5.70 -5.24
CA SER A 365 28.34 5.42 -5.11
C SER A 365 29.06 6.36 -4.14
N GLU A 366 28.65 7.64 -4.07
CA GLU A 366 29.20 8.62 -3.12
C GLU A 366 28.70 8.32 -1.69
N GLU A 367 27.43 7.96 -1.55
CA GLU A 367 26.82 7.57 -0.27
C GLU A 367 27.44 6.28 0.30
N ALA A 368 27.71 5.28 -0.55
CA ALA A 368 28.41 4.06 -0.15
C ALA A 368 29.84 4.36 0.33
N THR A 369 30.54 5.29 -0.32
CA THR A 369 31.90 5.70 0.07
C THR A 369 31.92 6.39 1.43
N VAL A 370 30.95 7.27 1.69
CA VAL A 370 30.81 7.97 2.98
C VAL A 370 30.42 6.99 4.08
N THR A 371 29.49 6.07 3.81
CA THR A 371 29.11 5.01 4.75
C THR A 371 30.31 4.13 5.10
N TRP A 372 31.09 3.72 4.09
CA TRP A 372 32.30 2.93 4.29
C TRP A 372 33.35 3.68 5.13
N ARG A 373 33.56 4.98 4.87
CA ARG A 373 34.46 5.83 5.67
C ARG A 373 34.01 5.84 7.13
N ILE A 374 32.74 6.15 7.40
CA ILE A 374 32.20 6.25 8.76
C ILE A 374 32.37 4.92 9.50
N GLN A 375 31.98 3.80 8.88
CA GLN A 375 32.11 2.47 9.47
C GLN A 375 33.58 2.09 9.74
N THR A 376 34.47 2.40 8.81
CA THR A 376 35.91 2.11 8.95
C THR A 376 36.53 2.97 10.05
N CYS A 377 36.19 4.25 10.15
CA CYS A 377 36.63 5.12 11.25
C CYS A 377 36.15 4.62 12.62
N GLN A 378 34.89 4.19 12.73
CA GLN A 378 34.35 3.58 13.96
C GLN A 378 35.09 2.29 14.34
N TYR A 379 35.40 1.45 13.36
CA TYR A 379 36.18 0.23 13.60
C TYR A 379 37.61 0.55 14.05
N LEU A 380 38.29 1.49 13.39
CA LEU A 380 39.66 1.88 13.74
C LEU A 380 39.74 2.49 15.14
N GLU A 381 38.77 3.30 15.54
CA GLU A 381 38.70 3.85 16.89
C GLU A 381 38.53 2.76 17.96
N GLN A 382 37.73 1.71 17.67
CA GLN A 382 37.56 0.58 18.57
C GLN A 382 38.80 -0.32 18.63
N ALA A 383 39.44 -0.58 17.49
CA ALA A 383 40.61 -1.45 17.40
C ALA A 383 41.89 -0.76 17.90
N PHE A 384 42.01 0.54 17.67
CA PHE A 384 43.19 1.36 17.98
C PHE A 384 42.75 2.66 18.67
N PRO A 385 42.26 2.58 19.92
CA PRO A 385 41.85 3.77 20.66
C PRO A 385 43.03 4.74 20.80
N PRO A 386 42.81 6.06 20.69
CA PRO A 386 43.87 7.06 20.77
C PRO A 386 44.60 6.95 22.11
N HIS A 387 45.85 6.48 22.05
CA HIS A 387 46.66 6.25 23.24
C HIS A 387 47.45 7.50 23.61
N ASN A 388 47.36 7.93 24.87
CA ASN A 388 47.96 9.18 25.34
C ASN A 388 49.48 9.26 25.06
N GLN A 389 50.21 8.16 25.22
CA GLN A 389 51.66 8.11 24.93
C GLN A 389 52.00 8.39 23.45
N ALA A 390 51.16 7.95 22.52
CA ALA A 390 51.37 8.21 21.09
C ALA A 390 51.14 9.70 20.76
N LEU A 391 50.11 10.31 21.37
CA LEU A 391 49.83 11.74 21.24
C LEU A 391 50.94 12.59 21.87
N GLN A 392 51.46 12.17 23.03
CA GLN A 392 52.61 12.80 23.66
C GLN A 392 53.85 12.73 22.75
N THR A 393 54.10 11.58 22.11
CA THR A 393 55.22 11.44 21.16
C THR A 393 55.05 12.38 19.95
N CYS A 394 53.82 12.59 19.47
CA CYS A 394 53.54 13.55 18.41
C CYS A 394 53.79 15.00 18.86
N ALA A 395 53.35 15.36 20.07
CA ALA A 395 53.59 16.67 20.67
C ALA A 395 55.10 16.94 20.88
N GLU A 396 55.85 15.96 21.37
CA GLU A 396 57.31 16.04 21.50
C GLU A 396 57.99 16.16 20.13
N GLY A 397 57.51 15.43 19.11
CA GLY A 397 57.98 15.55 17.74
C GLY A 397 57.77 16.95 17.15
N PHE A 398 56.60 17.54 17.40
CA PHE A 398 56.30 18.93 17.02
C PHE A 398 57.25 19.90 17.72
N ALA A 399 57.41 19.79 19.05
CA ALA A 399 58.28 20.66 19.83
C ALA A 399 59.75 20.60 19.37
N ARG A 400 60.24 19.42 18.98
CA ARG A 400 61.59 19.26 18.42
C ARG A 400 61.74 19.87 17.03
N THR A 401 60.72 19.73 16.19
CA THR A 401 60.75 20.25 14.81
C THR A 401 60.75 21.78 14.82
N TYR A 402 59.93 22.38 15.68
CA TYR A 402 59.78 23.83 15.80
C TYR A 402 60.52 24.43 16.99
N GLU A 403 61.56 23.74 17.49
CA GLU A 403 62.47 24.25 18.53
C GLU A 403 62.94 25.70 18.26
N PRO A 404 63.25 26.12 17.01
CA PRO A 404 63.67 27.50 16.75
C PRO A 404 62.62 28.58 17.04
N LEU A 405 61.35 28.21 17.26
CA LEU A 405 60.24 29.13 17.53
C LEU A 405 59.70 29.03 18.96
N ILE A 406 60.12 28.03 19.73
CA ILE A 406 59.53 27.65 21.01
C ILE A 406 60.56 27.86 22.12
N GLU A 407 60.15 28.48 23.24
CA GLU A 407 60.98 28.49 24.45
C GLU A 407 61.15 27.08 25.01
N PRO A 408 62.25 26.77 25.73
CA PRO A 408 62.45 25.46 26.33
C PRO A 408 61.23 25.02 27.15
N LEU A 409 60.48 24.04 26.64
CA LEU A 409 59.21 23.62 27.22
C LEU A 409 59.43 22.97 28.59
N ASP A 410 58.68 23.45 29.57
CA ASP A 410 58.55 22.78 30.85
C ASP A 410 57.54 21.62 30.76
N ARG A 411 57.43 20.83 31.84
CA ARG A 411 56.52 19.68 31.87
C ARG A 411 55.06 20.11 31.74
N GLU A 412 54.69 21.27 32.27
CA GLU A 412 53.32 21.75 32.21
C GLU A 412 52.94 22.12 30.77
N SER A 413 53.77 22.91 30.09
CA SER A 413 53.51 23.33 28.71
C SER A 413 53.50 22.17 27.72
N LEU A 414 54.34 21.15 27.92
CA LEU A 414 54.28 19.92 27.13
C LEU A 414 52.98 19.12 27.39
N THR A 415 52.49 19.13 28.63
CA THR A 415 51.21 18.49 28.98
C THR A 415 50.04 19.22 28.33
N GLN A 416 50.06 20.55 28.33
CA GLN A 416 49.08 21.39 27.64
C GLN A 416 49.09 21.13 26.13
N LEU A 417 50.27 21.07 25.51
CA LEU A 417 50.41 20.72 24.09
C LEU A 417 49.85 19.33 23.80
N THR A 418 50.16 18.33 24.62
CA THR A 418 49.61 16.97 24.48
C THR A 418 48.08 16.97 24.55
N LYS A 419 47.50 17.78 25.44
CA LYS A 419 46.04 17.95 25.56
C LYS A 419 45.43 18.61 24.32
N LEU A 420 46.13 19.53 23.65
CA LEU A 420 45.69 20.08 22.35
C LEU A 420 45.64 19.01 21.27
N PHE A 421 46.66 18.15 21.19
CA PHE A 421 46.67 16.99 20.29
C PHE A 421 45.53 16.02 20.59
N GLU A 422 45.28 15.72 21.86
CA GLU A 422 44.17 14.86 22.30
C GLU A 422 42.80 15.44 21.95
N THR A 423 42.59 16.73 22.24
CA THR A 423 41.33 17.43 21.94
C THR A 423 41.09 17.46 20.43
N THR A 424 42.12 17.73 19.64
CA THR A 424 42.03 17.73 18.17
C THR A 424 41.74 16.33 17.63
N CYS A 425 42.40 15.30 18.15
CA CYS A 425 42.18 13.90 17.77
C CYS A 425 40.72 13.50 18.02
N SER A 426 40.20 13.78 19.21
CA SER A 426 38.80 13.51 19.58
C SER A 426 37.82 14.25 18.67
N LEU A 427 38.06 15.54 18.42
CA LEU A 427 37.24 16.33 17.50
C LEU A 427 37.28 15.75 16.07
N ALA A 428 38.45 15.40 15.56
CA ALA A 428 38.59 14.82 14.23
C ALA A 428 37.86 13.47 14.09
N LEU A 429 37.90 12.61 15.11
CA LEU A 429 37.14 11.36 15.12
C LEU A 429 35.63 11.59 15.05
N ARG A 430 35.12 12.63 15.73
CA ARG A 430 33.71 13.01 15.62
C ARG A 430 33.39 13.54 14.23
N LEU A 431 34.23 14.42 13.69
CA LEU A 431 34.03 15.03 12.38
C LEU A 431 34.05 14.00 11.24
N TRP A 432 34.97 13.04 11.25
CA TRP A 432 35.05 12.01 10.21
C TRP A 432 33.89 11.02 10.19
N LYS A 433 33.13 10.93 11.30
CA LYS A 433 31.89 10.15 11.41
C LYS A 433 30.66 10.89 10.89
N LEU A 434 30.77 12.18 10.55
CA LEU A 434 29.67 12.93 9.92
C LEU A 434 29.47 12.49 8.48
N ARG A 435 28.28 12.70 7.93
CA ARG A 435 27.97 12.45 6.50
C ARG A 435 28.36 13.63 5.61
N THR A 436 29.54 14.19 5.83
CA THR A 436 30.09 15.32 5.04
C THR A 436 31.50 15.00 4.57
N ASN A 437 31.95 15.58 3.47
CA ASN A 437 33.35 15.54 3.08
C ASN A 437 34.06 16.75 3.67
N ILE A 438 35.21 16.54 4.29
CA ILE A 438 35.98 17.62 4.92
C ILE A 438 37.11 17.99 3.97
N ARG A 439 37.24 19.28 3.69
CA ARG A 439 38.38 19.84 2.98
C ARG A 439 39.10 20.84 3.87
N ILE A 440 40.41 20.68 3.95
CA ILE A 440 41.31 21.63 4.59
C ILE A 440 42.03 22.32 3.45
N GLU A 441 42.04 23.64 3.50
CA GLU A 441 42.85 24.43 2.60
C GLU A 441 43.84 25.28 3.40
N ALA A 442 45.12 25.16 3.06
CA ALA A 442 46.24 25.82 3.70
C ALA A 442 47.03 26.65 2.68
N LEU A 443 48.17 27.19 3.10
CA LEU A 443 49.07 27.89 2.20
C LEU A 443 49.52 26.94 1.07
N GLY A 444 49.38 27.39 -0.19
CA GLY A 444 49.65 26.59 -1.39
C GLY A 444 48.40 26.21 -2.19
N ASP A 445 47.22 26.26 -1.58
CA ASP A 445 45.96 26.03 -2.30
C ASP A 445 45.60 27.20 -3.22
N ALA A 446 45.07 26.87 -4.41
CA ALA A 446 44.74 27.84 -5.46
C ALA A 446 43.81 28.98 -5.01
N THR A 447 43.00 28.71 -4.00
CA THR A 447 42.02 29.63 -3.40
C THR A 447 42.65 30.60 -2.40
N LEU A 448 43.86 30.32 -1.89
CA LEU A 448 44.50 31.03 -0.77
C LEU A 448 45.78 31.80 -1.17
N HIS A 449 45.85 32.30 -2.40
CA HIS A 449 47.00 33.09 -2.86
C HIS A 449 46.89 34.59 -2.55
N ARG A 450 45.67 35.14 -2.54
CA ARG A 450 45.42 36.57 -2.34
C ARG A 450 44.30 36.78 -1.34
N PHE A 451 44.47 37.76 -0.46
CA PHE A 451 43.48 38.10 0.55
C PHE A 451 42.23 38.71 -0.08
N GLN A 452 41.05 38.30 0.40
CA GLN A 452 39.75 38.81 -0.04
C GLN A 452 38.79 38.87 1.15
N SER A 453 38.37 40.07 1.55
CA SER A 453 37.48 40.28 2.70
C SER A 453 36.00 39.97 2.39
N MET A 454 35.60 39.99 1.12
CA MET A 454 34.18 40.01 0.70
C MET A 454 33.40 38.71 0.90
N PHE A 455 34.06 37.55 0.97
CA PHE A 455 33.39 36.25 0.87
C PHE A 455 33.20 35.51 2.21
N GLY A 456 33.70 36.06 3.32
CA GLY A 456 33.62 35.40 4.64
C GLY A 456 34.47 34.11 4.75
N ASP A 457 35.21 33.77 3.70
CA ASP A 457 36.07 32.59 3.60
C ASP A 457 37.45 32.80 4.25
N MET A 458 37.82 34.06 4.48
CA MET A 458 39.11 34.47 5.03
C MET A 458 38.95 35.61 6.02
N GLU A 459 39.81 35.63 7.03
CA GLU A 459 39.91 36.68 8.03
C GLU A 459 41.37 37.11 8.19
N ALA A 460 41.62 38.41 8.33
CA ALA A 460 42.96 38.89 8.62
C ALA A 460 43.33 38.59 10.08
N HIS A 461 44.58 38.22 10.33
CA HIS A 461 45.09 38.02 11.67
C HIS A 461 45.02 39.35 12.48
N PRO A 462 44.67 39.34 13.78
CA PRO A 462 44.50 40.57 14.56
C PRO A 462 45.72 41.50 14.57
N THR A 463 46.94 40.96 14.44
CA THR A 463 48.18 41.76 14.39
C THR A 463 48.30 42.63 13.14
N VAL A 464 47.52 42.36 12.08
CA VAL A 464 47.46 43.19 10.87
C VAL A 464 46.66 44.48 11.13
N GLY A 465 45.87 44.54 12.21
CA GLY A 465 45.08 45.72 12.57
C GLY A 465 43.90 46.01 11.63
N LEU A 466 43.47 45.02 10.84
CA LEU A 466 42.35 45.15 9.92
C LEU A 466 41.03 44.79 10.62
N LEU A 467 40.05 45.69 10.57
CA LEU A 467 38.70 45.41 11.04
C LEU A 467 37.94 44.50 10.06
N LYS A 468 37.03 43.68 10.58
CA LYS A 468 36.22 42.75 9.75
C LYS A 468 35.40 43.52 8.72
N GLY A 469 35.54 43.16 7.44
CA GLY A 469 34.85 43.80 6.30
C GLY A 469 35.61 44.97 5.67
N ASP A 470 36.79 45.31 6.19
CA ASP A 470 37.67 46.31 5.60
C ASP A 470 38.44 45.74 4.40
N LYS A 471 38.39 46.45 3.27
CA LYS A 471 38.90 46.02 1.97
C LYS A 471 40.29 46.57 1.64
N ARG A 472 40.93 47.31 2.56
CA ARG A 472 42.24 47.97 2.33
C ARG A 472 43.35 47.00 1.88
N PHE A 473 43.26 45.73 2.27
CA PHE A 473 44.26 44.71 1.93
C PHE A 473 43.78 43.70 0.86
N ASP A 474 42.62 43.91 0.25
CA ASP A 474 42.10 43.00 -0.79
C ASP A 474 43.07 42.94 -1.99
N GLY A 475 43.30 41.72 -2.49
CA GLY A 475 44.20 41.43 -3.60
C GLY A 475 45.68 41.33 -3.21
N ARG A 476 46.06 41.63 -1.96
CA ARG A 476 47.43 41.44 -1.47
C ARG A 476 47.80 39.96 -1.38
N PRO A 477 49.07 39.61 -1.62
CA PRO A 477 49.51 38.23 -1.48
C PRO A 477 49.46 37.82 0.01
N ILE A 478 49.05 36.59 0.26
CA ILE A 478 49.04 36.01 1.61
C ILE A 478 50.45 35.49 1.91
N CYS A 479 51.04 35.96 3.00
CA CYS A 479 52.39 35.56 3.40
C CYS A 479 52.36 34.34 4.32
N VAL A 480 51.38 34.26 5.22
CA VAL A 480 51.20 33.16 6.18
C VAL A 480 49.71 32.84 6.33
N VAL A 481 49.36 31.57 6.32
CA VAL A 481 48.04 31.08 6.74
C VAL A 481 48.16 30.63 8.20
N VAL A 482 47.70 31.46 9.12
CA VAL A 482 47.78 31.24 10.57
C VAL A 482 46.80 30.17 11.04
N ARG A 483 45.64 30.08 10.38
CA ARG A 483 44.68 28.98 10.55
C ARG A 483 44.19 28.55 9.17
N PRO A 484 44.18 27.24 8.87
CA PRO A 484 43.68 26.76 7.60
C PRO A 484 42.17 26.93 7.49
N ARG A 485 41.67 27.04 6.25
CA ARG A 485 40.23 27.02 5.97
C ARG A 485 39.71 25.60 6.08
N ILE A 486 38.59 25.40 6.79
CA ILE A 486 37.93 24.11 6.93
C ILE A 486 36.52 24.22 6.35
N VAL A 487 36.25 23.43 5.32
CA VAL A 487 34.97 23.42 4.60
C VAL A 487 34.37 22.01 4.65
N SER A 488 33.09 21.94 4.95
CA SER A 488 32.30 20.72 4.78
C SER A 488 31.53 20.77 3.46
N GLU A 489 31.69 19.73 2.64
CA GLU A 489 30.94 19.54 1.41
C GLU A 489 29.86 18.48 1.69
N PRO A 490 28.56 18.83 1.62
CA PRO A 490 27.49 17.87 1.81
C PRO A 490 27.50 16.82 0.68
N VAL A 491 27.16 15.59 1.05
CA VAL A 491 27.18 14.42 0.14
C VAL A 491 25.92 14.36 -0.72
N GLU A 492 24.80 14.92 -0.24
CA GLU A 492 23.50 14.88 -0.90
C GLU A 492 23.05 16.25 -1.44
N SER A 493 22.44 16.21 -2.64
CA SER A 493 21.49 17.16 -3.22
C SER A 493 22.00 18.34 -4.07
N GLU A 494 21.04 18.86 -4.83
CA GLU A 494 20.99 19.84 -5.93
C GLU A 494 21.74 21.17 -5.74
N ASN A 495 22.37 21.36 -4.58
CA ASN A 495 23.24 22.50 -4.23
C ASN A 495 24.73 22.13 -4.26
N ARG A 496 25.16 21.31 -5.23
CA ARG A 496 26.57 21.07 -5.55
C ARG A 496 27.24 22.39 -5.94
N GLY A 497 27.73 23.16 -4.97
CA GLY A 497 28.44 24.40 -5.29
C GLY A 497 28.87 25.28 -4.13
N ARG A 498 28.22 25.23 -2.97
CA ARG A 498 28.67 25.99 -1.79
C ARG A 498 28.79 25.07 -0.58
N GLY A 499 30.01 24.58 -0.37
CA GLY A 499 30.37 23.94 0.89
C GLY A 499 30.15 24.90 2.06
N ILE A 500 29.91 24.35 3.24
CA ILE A 500 29.69 25.11 4.46
C ILE A 500 31.05 25.36 5.10
N VAL A 501 31.40 26.62 5.29
CA VAL A 501 32.64 26.99 6.00
C VAL A 501 32.44 26.76 7.49
N TRP A 502 33.21 25.82 8.04
CA TRP A 502 33.30 25.56 9.48
C TRP A 502 34.37 26.44 10.15
N SER A 503 35.44 26.76 9.42
CA SER A 503 36.44 27.72 9.87
C SER A 503 36.99 28.51 8.68
N PRO A 504 36.89 29.85 8.66
CA PRO A 504 37.53 30.66 7.64
C PRO A 504 39.05 30.62 7.80
N ALA A 505 39.80 30.75 6.71
CA ALA A 505 41.26 30.86 6.82
C ALA A 505 41.63 32.15 7.54
N GLN A 506 42.40 32.06 8.62
CA GLN A 506 43.02 33.24 9.21
C GLN A 506 44.38 33.46 8.57
N VAL A 507 44.59 34.63 7.98
CA VAL A 507 45.77 34.90 7.18
C VAL A 507 46.49 36.17 7.63
N TRP A 508 47.81 36.17 7.49
CA TRP A 508 48.62 37.36 7.67
C TRP A 508 49.00 37.93 6.30
N VAL A 509 48.82 39.25 6.17
CA VAL A 509 49.20 40.05 5.00
C VAL A 509 50.04 41.23 5.46
N SER A 510 50.98 41.66 4.62
CA SER A 510 51.84 42.80 4.94
C SER A 510 51.03 44.08 5.08
N ASN A 511 51.29 44.83 6.16
CA ASN A 511 50.81 46.20 6.33
C ASN A 511 51.84 47.18 5.73
N TRP A 512 51.38 48.22 5.04
CA TRP A 512 52.26 49.24 4.44
C TRP A 512 52.83 50.21 5.48
N GLU A 513 52.22 50.31 6.67
CA GLU A 513 52.64 51.23 7.72
C GLU A 513 53.89 50.77 8.47
N ASP A 514 54.20 49.47 8.46
CA ASP A 514 55.40 48.92 9.12
C ASP A 514 56.65 48.93 8.21
N ALA A 515 56.49 49.24 6.92
CA ALA A 515 57.59 49.30 5.95
C ALA A 515 58.33 50.66 5.93
N GLY A 516 57.93 51.60 6.78
CA GLY A 516 58.56 52.91 6.88
C GLY A 516 58.82 53.28 8.31
N TYR A 517 59.94 52.82 8.88
CA TYR A 517 60.87 53.63 9.70
C TYR A 517 62.23 52.94 9.84
#